data_AF-B7P2G4-F1
#
_entry.id   AF-B7P2G4-F1
#
_cell.length_a   1.000
_cell.length_b   1.000
_cell.length_c   1.000
_cell.angle_alpha   90.00
_cell.angle_beta   90.00
_cell.angle_gamma   90.00
#
_symmetry.space_group_name_H-M   'P 1'
#
loop_
_entity.id
_entity.type
_entity.pdbx_description
1 polymer ?
#
loop_
_entity_poly.entity_id
_entity_poly.type
_entity_poly.pdbx_seq_one_letter_code
_entity_poly.pdbx_strand_id
1 'polypeptide(L)'
;MQLRSRSALRRHEQIHVPFREKFTCQICKMVISRKDHLWRHMRRVHGVDQQTAASQLLLTCPFCLKGLPSMAALEEHVDSCHPYANGKD
;
A
#
# COMPACT_ATOMS: atom_id res chain seq x y z
N MET A 1 -19.54 22.55 -9.65
CA MET A 1 -19.51 21.11 -9.31
C MET A 1 -19.57 20.99 -7.79
N GLN A 2 -20.62 20.38 -7.21
CA GLN A 2 -20.69 20.14 -5.76
C GLN A 2 -20.07 18.79 -5.41
N LEU A 3 -19.17 18.77 -4.43
CA LEU A 3 -18.49 17.57 -3.95
C LEU A 3 -19.08 17.15 -2.60
N ARG A 4 -19.38 15.86 -2.45
CA ARG A 4 -20.19 15.34 -1.33
C ARG A 4 -19.37 14.81 -0.14
N SER A 5 -18.04 14.77 -0.23
CA SER A 5 -17.18 14.27 0.87
C SER A 5 -15.93 15.12 1.04
N ARG A 6 -15.45 15.22 2.28
CA ARG A 6 -14.21 15.96 2.63
C ARG A 6 -13.01 15.47 1.82
N SER A 7 -12.86 14.15 1.67
CA SER A 7 -11.78 13.55 0.88
C SER A 7 -11.87 13.88 -0.61
N ALA A 8 -13.09 13.97 -1.17
CA ALA A 8 -13.29 14.37 -2.56
C ALA A 8 -13.01 15.87 -2.75
N LEU A 9 -13.41 16.71 -1.79
CA LEU A 9 -13.10 18.14 -1.79
C LEU A 9 -11.59 18.38 -1.74
N ARG A 10 -10.89 17.76 -0.79
CA ARG A 10 -9.42 17.87 -0.68
C ARG A 10 -8.69 17.43 -1.94
N ARG A 11 -9.17 16.39 -2.63
CA ARG A 11 -8.62 15.97 -3.92
C ARG A 11 -8.92 16.97 -5.03
N HIS A 12 -10.11 17.57 -5.02
CA HIS A 12 -10.50 18.59 -5.98
C HIS A 12 -9.68 19.86 -5.80
N GLU A 13 -9.40 20.31 -4.58
CA GLU A 13 -8.57 21.49 -4.34
C GLU A 13 -7.19 21.40 -5.03
N GLN A 14 -6.67 20.17 -5.19
CA GLN A 14 -5.43 19.92 -5.92
C GLN A 14 -5.49 20.27 -7.42
N ILE A 15 -6.67 20.51 -8.01
CA ILE A 15 -6.77 20.97 -9.40
C ILE A 15 -6.46 22.46 -9.52
N HIS A 16 -6.66 23.23 -8.44
CA HIS A 16 -6.40 24.67 -8.40
C HIS A 16 -4.93 24.97 -8.11
N VAL A 17 -4.14 23.97 -7.75
CA VAL A 17 -2.70 24.10 -7.55
C VAL A 17 -2.00 24.06 -8.92
N PRO A 18 -1.40 25.17 -9.38
CA PRO A 18 -0.60 25.17 -10.61
C PRO A 18 0.62 24.27 -10.42
N PHE A 19 1.03 23.58 -11.49
CA PHE A 19 2.19 22.68 -11.51
C PHE A 19 2.14 21.49 -10.54
N ARG A 20 0.94 20.96 -10.28
CA ARG A 20 0.78 19.72 -9.51
C ARG A 20 1.69 18.60 -10.04
N GLU A 21 2.49 18.03 -9.14
CA GLU A 21 3.34 16.88 -9.44
C GLU A 21 2.49 15.68 -9.87
N LYS A 22 2.87 15.09 -11.01
CA LYS A 22 2.24 13.88 -11.54
C LYS A 22 3.10 12.67 -11.20
N PHE A 23 2.47 11.50 -11.18
CA PHE A 23 3.14 10.24 -10.90
C PHE A 23 3.54 9.56 -12.20
N THR A 24 4.82 9.34 -12.40
CA THR A 24 5.36 8.67 -13.59
C THR A 24 5.57 7.19 -13.31
N CYS A 25 5.01 6.32 -14.14
CA CYS A 25 5.31 4.89 -14.10
C CYS A 25 6.78 4.67 -14.41
N GLN A 26 7.51 3.95 -13.55
CA GLN A 26 8.94 3.74 -13.78
C GLN A 26 9.25 2.73 -14.87
N ILE A 27 8.29 1.85 -15.21
CA ILE A 27 8.44 0.79 -16.20
C ILE A 27 8.14 1.33 -17.61
N CYS A 28 6.97 1.93 -17.83
CA CYS A 28 6.56 2.40 -19.16
C CYS A 28 6.54 3.93 -19.33
N LYS A 29 6.97 4.69 -18.32
CA LYS A 29 7.00 6.16 -18.31
C LYS A 29 5.64 6.85 -18.52
N MET A 30 4.53 6.10 -18.42
CA MET A 30 3.18 6.67 -18.44
C MET A 30 2.97 7.65 -17.27
N VAL A 31 2.48 8.84 -17.58
CA VAL A 31 2.25 9.91 -16.60
C VAL A 31 0.79 9.87 -16.13
N ILE A 32 0.58 9.75 -14.82
CA ILE A 32 -0.73 9.60 -14.19
C ILE A 32 -0.92 10.67 -13.11
N SER A 33 -2.07 11.35 -13.11
CA SER A 33 -2.35 12.50 -12.24
C SER A 33 -2.64 12.14 -10.77
N ARG A 34 -2.85 10.85 -10.47
CA ARG A 34 -3.25 10.36 -9.14
C ARG A 34 -2.52 9.08 -8.76
N LYS A 35 -2.04 9.02 -7.51
CA LYS A 35 -1.32 7.87 -6.96
C LYS A 35 -2.13 6.58 -7.00
N ASP A 36 -3.41 6.62 -6.61
CA ASP A 36 -4.28 5.43 -6.63
C ASP A 36 -4.52 4.88 -8.05
N HIS A 37 -4.47 5.76 -9.05
CA HIS A 37 -4.55 5.36 -10.44
C HIS A 37 -3.23 4.77 -10.95
N LEU A 38 -2.08 5.28 -10.49
CA LEU A 38 -0.78 4.67 -10.78
C LEU A 38 -0.73 3.23 -10.26
N TRP A 39 -1.13 2.97 -9.01
CA TRP A 39 -1.13 1.61 -8.48
C TRP A 39 -2.04 0.66 -9.23
N ARG A 40 -3.24 1.12 -9.60
CA ARG A 40 -4.14 0.34 -10.46
C ARG A 40 -3.52 0.06 -11.84
N HIS A 41 -2.79 1.02 -12.40
CA HIS A 41 -2.03 0.83 -13.63
C HIS A 41 -0.92 -0.22 -13.44
N MET A 42 -0.09 -0.07 -12.40
CA MET A 42 0.99 -1.00 -12.07
C MET A 42 0.48 -2.43 -11.91
N ARG A 43 -0.65 -2.63 -11.22
CA ARG A 43 -1.26 -3.95 -11.04
C ARG A 43 -1.78 -4.53 -12.36
N ARG A 44 -2.50 -3.75 -13.16
CA ARG A 44 -3.19 -4.26 -14.36
C ARG A 44 -2.27 -4.41 -15.58
N VAL A 45 -1.29 -3.53 -15.73
CA VAL A 45 -0.42 -3.47 -16.91
C VAL A 45 0.91 -4.17 -16.66
N HIS A 46 1.41 -4.13 -15.42
CA HIS A 46 2.73 -4.66 -15.06
C HIS A 46 2.69 -5.78 -14.03
N GLY A 47 1.51 -6.16 -13.51
CA GLY A 47 1.38 -7.17 -12.47
C GLY A 47 1.98 -6.77 -11.12
N VAL A 48 2.34 -5.49 -10.93
CA VAL A 48 2.99 -5.00 -9.70
C VAL A 48 1.94 -4.54 -8.70
N ASP A 49 1.90 -5.17 -7.52
CA ASP A 49 0.98 -4.79 -6.46
C ASP A 49 1.61 -3.79 -5.48
N GLN A 50 0.77 -2.92 -4.91
CA GLN A 50 1.23 -1.98 -3.88
C GLN A 50 1.73 -2.69 -2.61
N GLN A 51 1.22 -3.90 -2.32
CA GLN A 51 1.62 -4.69 -1.16
C GLN A 51 3.07 -5.17 -1.25
N THR A 52 3.61 -5.40 -2.45
CA THR A 52 4.99 -5.88 -2.63
C THR A 52 6.02 -4.75 -2.50
N ALA A 53 5.64 -3.50 -2.73
CA ALA A 53 6.53 -2.35 -2.49
C ALA A 53 6.67 -2.02 -0.99
N ALA A 54 5.66 -2.36 -0.17
CA ALA A 54 5.77 -2.35 1.28
C ALA A 54 6.55 -3.57 1.84
N SER A 55 6.82 -4.59 1.01
CA SER A 55 7.55 -5.81 1.40
C SER A 55 9.01 -5.62 1.78
N GLN A 56 9.58 -4.43 1.64
CA GLN A 56 10.90 -4.15 2.21
C GLN A 56 10.87 -3.74 3.70
N LEU A 57 9.67 -3.55 4.28
CA LEU A 57 9.48 -3.13 5.68
C LEU A 57 8.46 -4.00 6.43
N LEU A 58 8.16 -5.18 5.91
CA LEU A 58 7.32 -6.16 6.62
C LEU A 58 8.11 -6.79 7.76
N LEU A 59 7.41 -7.06 8.86
CA LEU A 59 7.94 -7.90 9.92
C LEU A 59 7.81 -9.35 9.47
N THR A 60 8.92 -10.06 9.44
CA THR A 60 8.97 -11.43 8.95
C THR A 60 8.72 -12.38 10.10
N CYS A 61 7.77 -13.31 9.93
CA CYS A 61 7.55 -14.38 10.90
C CYS A 61 8.77 -15.31 10.95
N PRO A 62 9.39 -15.53 12.12
CA PRO A 62 10.58 -16.38 12.21
C PRO A 62 10.27 -17.87 12.00
N PHE A 63 9.01 -18.29 12.09
CA PHE A 63 8.60 -19.70 11.99
C PHE A 63 8.21 -20.12 10.57
N CYS A 64 7.74 -19.20 9.74
CA CYS A 64 7.28 -19.51 8.38
C CYS A 64 7.69 -18.47 7.31
N LEU A 65 8.46 -17.45 7.68
CA LEU A 65 8.97 -16.38 6.81
C LEU A 65 7.90 -15.54 6.09
N LYS A 66 6.64 -15.64 6.52
CA LYS A 66 5.57 -14.76 6.03
C LYS A 66 5.84 -13.32 6.47
N GLY A 67 5.73 -12.37 5.54
CA GLY A 67 5.86 -10.94 5.83
C GLY A 67 4.52 -10.33 6.26
N LEU A 68 4.49 -9.66 7.41
CA LEU A 68 3.31 -9.02 8.01
C LEU A 68 3.47 -7.50 8.11
N PRO A 69 2.38 -6.71 7.94
CA PRO A 69 2.44 -5.26 7.83
C PRO A 69 2.59 -4.50 9.16
N SER A 70 2.47 -5.19 10.29
CA SER A 70 2.57 -4.59 11.63
C SER A 70 2.89 -5.65 12.68
N MET A 71 3.33 -5.23 13.87
CA MET A 71 3.62 -6.13 14.98
C MET A 71 2.36 -6.87 15.46
N ALA A 72 1.23 -6.15 15.57
CA ALA A 72 -0.04 -6.76 15.97
C ALA A 72 -0.51 -7.86 15.00
N ALA A 73 -0.32 -7.66 13.69
CA ALA A 73 -0.63 -8.69 12.69
C ALA A 73 0.35 -9.87 12.74
N LEU A 74 1.59 -9.65 13.18
CA LEU A 74 2.56 -10.72 13.41
C LEU A 74 2.20 -11.53 14.66
N GLU A 75 1.84 -10.89 15.76
CA GLU A 75 1.42 -11.55 17.00
C GLU A 75 0.17 -12.42 16.79
N GLU A 76 -0.88 -11.88 16.17
CA GLU A 76 -2.10 -12.65 15.84
C GLU A 76 -1.78 -13.84 14.91
N HIS A 77 -0.88 -13.64 13.95
CA HIS A 77 -0.43 -14.71 13.07
C HIS A 77 0.30 -15.82 13.85
N VAL A 78 1.21 -15.47 14.77
CA VAL A 78 1.93 -16.45 15.58
C VAL A 78 0.95 -17.18 16.51
N ASP A 79 0.05 -16.49 17.19
CA ASP A 79 -0.92 -17.14 18.09
C ASP A 79 -1.89 -18.08 17.34
N SER A 80 -2.33 -17.71 16.13
CA SER A 80 -3.29 -18.51 15.35
C SER A 80 -2.65 -19.64 14.54
N CYS A 81 -1.46 -19.42 13.96
CA CYS A 81 -0.80 -20.37 13.06
C CYS A 81 0.36 -21.13 13.73
N HIS A 82 0.91 -20.61 14.83
CA HIS A 82 2.03 -21.16 15.59
C HIS A 82 1.75 -21.14 17.11
N PRO A 83 0.65 -21.75 17.59
CA PRO A 83 0.15 -21.63 18.97
C PRO A 83 1.11 -22.12 20.06
N TYR A 84 2.18 -22.85 19.70
CA TYR A 84 3.20 -23.35 20.62
C TYR A 84 4.47 -22.50 20.67
N ALA A 85 4.54 -21.45 19.85
CA ALA A 85 5.76 -20.67 19.63
C ALA A 85 5.81 -19.36 20.43
N ASN A 86 4.69 -18.93 21.00
CA ASN A 86 4.60 -17.77 21.89
C ASN A 86 4.69 -18.25 23.34
N GLY A 87 5.89 -18.67 23.77
CA GLY A 87 6.16 -19.08 25.14
C GLY A 87 5.90 -17.92 26.10
N LYS A 88 4.77 -17.97 26.80
CA LYS A 88 4.49 -17.19 28.00
C LYS A 88 4.67 -18.12 29.20
N ASP A 89 5.93 -18.36 29.56
CA ASP A 89 6.35 -18.87 30.87
C ASP A 89 7.32 -17.89 31.53
#